data_AF-A0A7X0JWS4-F1
#
_entry.id   AF-A0A7X0JWS4-F1
#
_cell.length_a   1.000
_cell.length_b   1.000
_cell.length_c   1.000
_cell.angle_alpha   90.00
_cell.angle_beta   90.00
_cell.angle_gamma   90.00
#
_symmetry.space_group_name_H-M   'P 1'
#
loop_
_entity.id
_entity.type
_entity.pdbx_description
1 polymer ?
#
loop_
_entity_poly.entity_id
_entity_poly.type
_entity_poly.pdbx_seq_one_letter_code
_entity_poly.pdbx_strand_id
1 'polypeptide(L)'
;MKALAVSLFCLFSTSLWATEAPEVMVPPGVKPGETFYIVFVTAANDIGTFSSVQELNRIANEEADSSSFKGTDAPNIEWKAMFSHADGTLQTSNLFHDPDAPIFNLNGEKIADDVEDMFDGDLDAAIAYEQSGYEVSSLVLTSFSAEGETVDGGLAKAEGSCPVGLAGHKSAAWAMSGPSYCGSGRGDERTGALYVVSPPLIAPGKPEVSQQAAIMNFLSNLLPTASGGEPQSE
;
A
#
# COMPACT_ATOMS: atom_id res chain seq x y z
N MET A 1 -11.38 46.67 -32.31
CA MET A 1 -10.44 45.53 -32.26
C MET A 1 -10.46 44.98 -30.84
N LYS A 2 -11.10 43.83 -30.61
CA LYS A 2 -11.09 43.13 -29.30
C LYS A 2 -10.04 42.04 -29.37
N ALA A 3 -9.02 42.13 -28.52
CA ALA A 3 -8.00 41.09 -28.40
C ALA A 3 -8.60 39.88 -27.68
N LEU A 4 -8.58 38.73 -28.33
CA LEU A 4 -8.95 37.45 -27.74
C LEU A 4 -7.73 36.93 -26.96
N ALA A 5 -7.81 36.93 -25.64
CA ALA A 5 -6.79 36.31 -24.79
C ALA A 5 -7.06 34.80 -24.75
N VAL A 6 -6.27 34.03 -25.51
CA VAL A 6 -6.26 32.57 -25.43
C VAL A 6 -5.46 32.19 -24.19
N SER A 7 -6.16 31.80 -23.12
CA SER A 7 -5.54 31.27 -21.92
C SER A 7 -5.15 29.81 -22.18
N LEU A 8 -3.86 29.59 -22.40
CA LEU A 8 -3.27 28.26 -22.55
C LEU A 8 -3.14 27.63 -21.16
N PHE A 9 -4.15 26.84 -20.77
CA PHE A 9 -4.10 26.01 -19.58
C PHE A 9 -3.13 24.85 -19.87
N CYS A 10 -1.89 24.92 -19.37
CA CYS A 10 -1.00 23.77 -19.35
C CYS A 10 -1.59 22.74 -18.38
N LEU A 11 -2.24 21.71 -18.92
CA LEU A 11 -2.58 20.50 -18.16
C LEU A 11 -1.25 19.80 -17.85
N PHE A 12 -0.72 20.03 -16.64
CA PHE A 12 0.31 19.15 -16.10
C PHE A 12 -0.37 17.81 -15.82
N SER A 13 -0.21 16.84 -16.73
CA SER A 13 -0.42 15.43 -16.37
C SER A 13 0.60 15.10 -15.29
N THR A 14 0.16 15.09 -14.04
CA THR A 14 0.92 14.47 -12.96
C THR A 14 0.93 12.99 -13.26
N SER A 15 2.00 12.51 -13.90
CA SER A 15 2.29 11.09 -13.97
C SER A 15 2.30 10.58 -12.54
N LEU A 16 1.35 9.70 -12.18
CA LEU A 16 1.38 8.98 -10.92
C LEU A 16 2.61 8.08 -10.97
N TRP A 17 3.71 8.55 -10.38
CA TRP A 17 4.92 7.77 -10.29
C TRP A 17 4.74 6.71 -9.20
N ALA A 18 5.02 5.46 -9.55
CA ALA A 18 5.18 4.42 -8.55
C ALA A 18 6.28 4.84 -7.56
N THR A 19 6.04 4.58 -6.29
CA THR A 19 6.99 4.86 -5.20
C THR A 19 7.99 3.72 -5.14
N GLU A 20 9.29 4.02 -5.07
CA GLU A 20 10.31 2.97 -4.92
C GLU A 20 10.11 2.23 -3.58
N ALA A 21 9.97 0.91 -3.65
CA ALA A 21 9.76 0.08 -2.48
C ALA A 21 11.08 -0.12 -1.70
N PRO A 22 11.04 -0.15 -0.36
CA PRO A 22 12.14 -0.70 0.42
C PRO A 22 12.44 -2.14 -0.03
N GLU A 23 13.72 -2.50 -0.17
CA GLU A 23 14.10 -3.83 -0.68
C GLU A 23 13.55 -4.97 0.19
N VAL A 24 13.39 -4.73 1.49
CA VAL A 24 12.78 -5.69 2.43
C VAL A 24 11.27 -5.91 2.20
N MET A 25 10.58 -4.96 1.57
CA MET A 25 9.14 -4.99 1.27
C MET A 25 8.84 -5.78 -0.01
N VAL A 26 9.82 -5.92 -0.91
CA VAL A 26 9.64 -6.56 -2.22
C VAL A 26 9.24 -8.03 -2.03
N PRO A 27 8.04 -8.44 -2.49
CA PRO A 27 7.59 -9.81 -2.36
C PRO A 27 8.44 -10.78 -3.18
N PRO A 28 8.56 -12.06 -2.77
CA PRO A 28 9.22 -13.08 -3.57
C PRO A 28 8.61 -13.20 -4.97
N GLY A 29 9.46 -13.19 -5.99
CA GLY A 29 9.04 -13.35 -7.38
C GLY A 29 8.81 -12.04 -8.15
N VAL A 30 8.66 -10.91 -7.45
CA VAL A 30 8.64 -9.57 -8.07
C VAL A 30 10.05 -9.21 -8.53
N LYS A 31 10.21 -8.90 -9.82
CA LYS A 31 11.49 -8.54 -10.41
C LYS A 31 11.75 -7.03 -10.30
N PRO A 32 13.03 -6.60 -10.32
CA PRO A 32 13.37 -5.18 -10.38
C PRO A 32 12.64 -4.45 -11.50
N GLY A 33 12.01 -3.32 -11.18
CA GLY A 33 11.22 -2.50 -12.10
C GLY A 33 9.76 -2.92 -12.30
N GLU A 34 9.32 -4.06 -11.74
CA GLU A 34 7.90 -4.44 -11.74
C GLU A 34 7.13 -3.63 -10.66
N THR A 35 5.90 -3.22 -11.00
CA THR A 35 4.97 -2.56 -10.07
C THR A 35 4.20 -3.62 -9.27
N PHE A 36 3.87 -3.33 -8.01
CA PHE A 36 3.03 -4.16 -7.15
C PHE A 36 2.34 -3.30 -6.07
N TYR A 37 1.40 -3.91 -5.35
CA TYR A 37 0.79 -3.34 -4.14
C TYR A 37 0.99 -4.22 -2.93
N ILE A 38 1.03 -3.61 -1.75
CA ILE A 38 0.93 -4.28 -0.46
C ILE A 38 -0.41 -3.93 0.19
N VAL A 39 -1.09 -4.93 0.72
CA VAL A 39 -2.30 -4.78 1.54
C VAL A 39 -2.10 -5.43 2.90
N PHE A 40 -2.56 -4.76 3.96
CA PHE A 40 -2.54 -5.30 5.32
C PHE A 40 -3.76 -4.87 6.14
N VAL A 41 -3.87 -5.39 7.36
CA VAL A 41 -4.95 -5.08 8.31
C VAL A 41 -4.38 -4.27 9.46
N THR A 42 -4.93 -3.12 9.81
CA THR A 42 -4.42 -2.39 11.01
C THR A 42 -4.62 -3.19 12.29
N ALA A 43 -3.67 -3.12 13.23
CA ALA A 43 -3.84 -3.67 14.57
C ALA A 43 -4.84 -2.87 15.43
N ALA A 44 -5.13 -1.62 15.04
CA ALA A 44 -5.96 -0.67 15.78
C ALA A 44 -7.25 -1.30 16.33
N ASN A 45 -7.37 -1.28 17.65
CA ASN A 45 -8.59 -1.67 18.36
C ASN A 45 -9.43 -0.45 18.75
N ASP A 46 -8.96 0.79 18.55
CA ASP A 46 -9.73 2.00 18.79
C ASP A 46 -9.45 3.00 17.67
N ILE A 47 -10.37 3.05 16.72
CA ILE A 47 -10.29 3.93 15.55
C ILE A 47 -11.19 5.16 15.71
N GLY A 48 -11.69 5.40 16.93
CA GLY A 48 -12.44 6.60 17.30
C GLY A 48 -13.73 6.81 16.50
N THR A 49 -14.11 8.08 16.32
CA THR A 49 -15.25 8.43 15.45
C THR A 49 -14.78 8.48 14.00
N PHE A 50 -15.30 7.61 13.13
CA PHE A 50 -15.06 7.57 11.67
C PHE A 50 -15.58 8.81 10.95
N SER A 51 -15.19 10.00 11.38
CA SER A 51 -15.88 11.24 11.02
C SER A 51 -15.58 11.70 9.59
N SER A 52 -14.50 11.21 8.99
CA SER A 52 -14.08 11.59 7.64
C SER A 52 -13.14 10.58 6.98
N VAL A 53 -13.06 10.66 5.66
CA VAL A 53 -12.08 9.96 4.81
C VAL A 53 -10.64 10.30 5.21
N GLN A 54 -10.38 11.56 5.58
CA GLN A 54 -9.04 12.01 5.96
C GLN A 54 -8.59 11.35 7.27
N GLU A 55 -9.51 11.18 8.20
CA GLU A 55 -9.22 10.53 9.49
C GLU A 55 -8.88 9.05 9.33
N LEU A 56 -9.65 8.32 8.51
CA LEU A 56 -9.39 6.90 8.24
C LEU A 56 -8.03 6.69 7.54
N ASN A 57 -7.67 7.57 6.61
CA ASN A 57 -6.35 7.54 5.99
C ASN A 57 -5.23 7.98 6.95
N ARG A 58 -5.47 8.92 7.87
CA ARG A 58 -4.51 9.29 8.93
C ARG A 58 -4.21 8.07 9.80
N ILE A 59 -5.25 7.37 10.26
CA ILE A 59 -5.12 6.13 11.04
C ILE A 59 -4.31 5.08 10.27
N ALA A 60 -4.60 4.87 8.98
CA ALA A 60 -3.86 3.91 8.17
C ALA A 60 -2.35 4.20 8.13
N ASN A 61 -1.97 5.48 8.01
CA ASN A 61 -0.56 5.88 8.02
C ASN A 61 0.05 5.78 9.42
N GLU A 62 -0.66 6.19 10.48
CA GLU A 62 -0.15 6.06 11.85
C GLU A 62 0.10 4.62 12.26
N GLU A 63 -0.78 3.71 11.85
CA GLU A 63 -0.61 2.27 12.07
C GLU A 63 0.60 1.75 11.27
N ALA A 64 0.75 2.11 10.00
CA ALA A 64 1.92 1.72 9.21
C ALA A 64 3.24 2.24 9.81
N ASP A 65 3.26 3.50 10.25
CA ASP A 65 4.41 4.17 10.87
C ASP A 65 4.73 3.63 12.28
N SER A 66 3.79 2.94 12.92
CA SER A 66 3.99 2.35 14.25
C SER A 66 4.92 1.12 14.24
N SER A 67 5.25 0.60 13.05
CA SER A 67 6.05 -0.60 12.87
C SER A 67 7.07 -0.41 11.74
N SER A 68 8.29 -0.92 11.94
CA SER A 68 9.31 -1.00 10.87
C SER A 68 9.30 -2.34 10.14
N PHE A 69 8.32 -3.21 10.40
CA PHE A 69 8.25 -4.53 9.78
C PHE A 69 8.10 -4.36 8.28
N LYS A 70 9.03 -4.96 7.52
CA LYS A 70 9.05 -4.88 6.05
C LYS A 70 9.07 -3.44 5.51
N GLY A 71 9.45 -2.44 6.32
CA GLY A 71 9.53 -1.04 5.90
C GLY A 71 8.17 -0.35 5.76
N THR A 72 7.15 -0.77 6.51
CA THR A 72 5.84 -0.10 6.55
C THR A 72 5.93 1.38 6.94
N ASP A 73 6.94 1.75 7.74
CA ASP A 73 7.29 3.11 8.18
C ASP A 73 8.14 3.91 7.18
N ALA A 74 8.29 3.44 5.93
CA ALA A 74 9.09 4.16 4.94
C ALA A 74 8.46 5.54 4.63
N PRO A 75 9.20 6.66 4.80
CA PRO A 75 8.62 8.01 4.87
C PRO A 75 8.02 8.54 3.56
N ASN A 76 8.18 7.81 2.45
CA ASN A 76 7.65 8.18 1.14
C ASN A 76 6.46 7.31 0.71
N ILE A 77 6.01 6.38 1.56
CA ILE A 77 4.85 5.52 1.30
C ILE A 77 3.65 6.12 2.01
N GLU A 78 2.66 6.58 1.25
CA GLU A 78 1.39 7.09 1.80
C GLU A 78 0.32 6.01 1.70
N TRP A 79 -0.01 5.40 2.83
CA TRP A 79 -0.99 4.33 2.92
C TRP A 79 -2.43 4.87 2.86
N LYS A 80 -3.34 4.10 2.27
CA LYS A 80 -4.77 4.44 2.19
C LYS A 80 -5.63 3.32 2.75
N ALA A 81 -6.65 3.68 3.53
CA ALA A 81 -7.63 2.72 4.01
C ALA A 81 -8.65 2.40 2.89
N MET A 82 -9.09 1.14 2.84
CA MET A 82 -10.16 0.70 1.95
C MET A 82 -11.49 0.71 2.69
N PHE A 83 -12.47 1.47 2.19
CA PHE A 83 -13.80 1.57 2.78
C PHE A 83 -14.82 2.26 1.87
N SER A 84 -16.10 2.16 2.23
CA SER A 84 -17.15 3.10 1.81
C SER A 84 -17.60 3.98 2.98
N HIS A 85 -17.89 5.25 2.74
CA HIS A 85 -18.23 6.24 3.74
C HIS A 85 -19.62 6.85 3.50
N ALA A 86 -20.28 7.31 4.56
CA ALA A 86 -21.65 7.81 4.52
C ALA A 86 -21.85 9.08 3.68
N ASP A 87 -20.78 9.79 3.32
CA ASP A 87 -20.81 10.92 2.38
C ASP A 87 -20.78 10.50 0.90
N GLY A 88 -20.77 9.18 0.63
CA GLY A 88 -20.70 8.61 -0.71
C GLY A 88 -19.29 8.37 -1.22
N THR A 89 -18.25 8.68 -0.43
CA THR A 89 -16.88 8.35 -0.81
C THR A 89 -16.67 6.85 -0.79
N LEU A 90 -16.02 6.32 -1.83
CA LEU A 90 -15.61 4.93 -1.96
C LEU A 90 -14.10 4.88 -2.23
N GLN A 91 -13.39 4.11 -1.42
CA GLN A 91 -11.96 3.81 -1.55
C GLN A 91 -11.81 2.29 -1.67
N THR A 92 -11.89 1.78 -2.90
CA THR A 92 -11.74 0.35 -3.24
C THR A 92 -10.82 0.22 -4.45
N SER A 93 -11.33 -0.18 -5.61
CA SER A 93 -10.57 -0.37 -6.85
C SER A 93 -9.89 0.92 -7.34
N ASN A 94 -10.44 2.10 -7.02
CA ASN A 94 -9.87 3.40 -7.37
C ASN A 94 -8.54 3.74 -6.65
N LEU A 95 -8.12 2.94 -5.66
CA LEU A 95 -6.80 3.08 -5.05
C LEU A 95 -5.69 2.42 -5.88
N PHE A 96 -6.04 1.52 -6.80
CA PHE A 96 -5.12 0.75 -7.64
C PHE A 96 -4.98 1.43 -9.01
N HIS A 97 -4.03 2.36 -9.13
CA HIS A 97 -3.85 3.16 -10.35
C HIS A 97 -3.25 2.39 -11.54
N ASP A 98 -2.42 1.38 -11.24
CA ASP A 98 -2.00 0.34 -12.16
C ASP A 98 -2.92 -0.87 -11.96
N PRO A 99 -3.94 -1.07 -12.81
CA PRO A 99 -4.93 -2.11 -12.61
C PRO A 99 -4.35 -3.52 -12.80
N ASP A 100 -3.27 -3.67 -13.57
CA ASP A 100 -2.68 -4.95 -13.94
C ASP A 100 -1.57 -5.42 -12.95
N ALA A 101 -1.29 -4.62 -11.92
CA ALA A 101 -0.20 -4.91 -10.98
C ALA A 101 -0.65 -5.86 -9.86
N PRO A 102 0.17 -6.88 -9.52
CA PRO A 102 -0.17 -7.87 -8.51
C PRO A 102 -0.22 -7.29 -7.11
N ILE A 103 -1.08 -7.89 -6.28
CA ILE A 103 -1.38 -7.44 -4.93
C ILE A 103 -0.88 -8.49 -3.94
N PHE A 104 -0.12 -8.09 -2.93
CA PHE A 104 0.47 -9.00 -1.93
C PHE A 104 0.12 -8.61 -0.51
N ASN A 105 0.12 -9.57 0.41
CA ASN A 105 0.04 -9.30 1.84
C ASN A 105 1.44 -8.98 2.44
N LEU A 106 1.50 -8.55 3.69
CA LEU A 106 2.78 -8.24 4.36
C LEU A 106 3.72 -9.44 4.55
N ASN A 107 3.22 -10.67 4.45
CA ASN A 107 4.05 -11.88 4.46
C ASN A 107 4.67 -12.18 3.08
N GLY A 108 4.32 -11.41 2.05
CA GLY A 108 4.79 -11.58 0.68
C GLY A 108 4.04 -12.65 -0.10
N GLU A 109 2.87 -13.07 0.38
CA GLU A 109 1.98 -13.97 -0.36
C GLU A 109 1.12 -13.15 -1.31
N LYS A 110 0.98 -13.61 -2.56
CA LYS A 110 0.16 -12.94 -3.57
C LYS A 110 -1.32 -13.16 -3.23
N ILE A 111 -2.04 -12.06 -3.03
CA ILE A 111 -3.48 -12.00 -2.72
C ILE A 111 -4.30 -12.14 -4.00
N ALA A 112 -3.90 -11.43 -5.05
CA ALA A 112 -4.58 -11.37 -6.34
C ALA A 112 -3.57 -11.07 -7.46
N ASP A 113 -3.87 -11.53 -8.67
CA ASP A 113 -3.08 -11.22 -9.87
C ASP A 113 -3.18 -9.75 -10.26
N ASP A 114 -4.35 -9.14 -10.03
CA ASP A 114 -4.66 -7.75 -10.36
C ASP A 114 -5.84 -7.24 -9.50
N VAL A 115 -6.30 -6.00 -9.75
CA VAL A 115 -7.43 -5.42 -8.99
C VAL A 115 -8.78 -6.05 -9.35
N GLU A 116 -8.95 -6.60 -10.55
CA GLU A 116 -10.19 -7.26 -10.97
C GLU A 116 -10.35 -8.58 -10.19
N ASP A 117 -9.29 -9.39 -10.13
CA ASP A 117 -9.19 -10.65 -9.37
C ASP A 117 -9.40 -10.45 -7.85
N MET A 118 -9.02 -9.29 -7.30
CA MET A 118 -9.28 -8.98 -5.88
C MET A 118 -10.78 -8.87 -5.57
N PHE A 119 -11.61 -8.43 -6.53
CA PHE A 119 -13.03 -8.09 -6.34
C PHE A 119 -13.99 -8.99 -7.14
N ASP A 120 -13.51 -10.01 -7.87
CA ASP A 120 -14.39 -10.89 -8.65
C ASP A 120 -14.76 -12.21 -7.93
N GLY A 121 -14.16 -12.49 -6.77
CA GLY A 121 -14.49 -13.69 -6.00
C GLY A 121 -13.54 -14.03 -4.84
N ASP A 122 -12.74 -15.07 -5.04
CA ASP A 122 -11.88 -15.67 -4.02
C ASP A 122 -10.43 -15.19 -4.20
N LEU A 123 -9.80 -14.77 -3.11
CA LEU A 123 -8.38 -14.41 -3.06
C LEU A 123 -7.47 -15.65 -3.16
N ASP A 124 -6.32 -15.51 -3.79
CA ASP A 124 -5.24 -16.50 -3.80
C ASP A 124 -4.71 -16.73 -2.36
N ALA A 125 -4.46 -15.63 -1.65
CA ALA A 125 -4.04 -15.60 -0.25
C ALA A 125 -4.87 -14.61 0.57
N ALA A 126 -5.01 -14.86 1.87
CA ALA A 126 -5.80 -13.99 2.74
C ALA A 126 -5.06 -12.69 3.09
N ILE A 127 -5.84 -11.64 3.32
CA ILE A 127 -5.38 -10.42 3.98
C ILE A 127 -5.46 -10.66 5.49
N ALA A 128 -4.37 -11.17 6.04
CA ALA A 128 -4.35 -11.73 7.39
C ALA A 128 -3.24 -11.19 8.28
N TYR A 129 -2.45 -10.20 7.85
CA TYR A 129 -1.30 -9.71 8.61
C TYR A 129 -1.48 -8.24 8.96
N GLU A 130 -1.11 -7.89 10.19
CA GLU A 130 -1.03 -6.50 10.63
C GLU A 130 0.35 -5.87 10.41
N GLN A 131 0.48 -4.56 10.63
CA GLN A 131 1.69 -3.79 10.33
C GLN A 131 2.95 -4.35 11.00
N SER A 132 2.82 -5.10 12.09
CA SER A 132 3.93 -5.70 12.84
C SER A 132 4.26 -7.13 12.37
N GLY A 133 3.52 -7.64 11.39
CA GLY A 133 3.68 -8.99 10.83
C GLY A 133 2.95 -10.09 11.60
N TYR A 134 2.11 -9.76 12.58
CA TYR A 134 1.28 -10.75 13.28
C TYR A 134 0.04 -11.10 12.45
N GLU A 135 -0.31 -12.39 12.47
CA GLU A 135 -1.53 -12.86 11.83
C GLU A 135 -2.76 -12.45 12.65
N VAL A 136 -3.80 -11.98 11.97
CA VAL A 136 -5.06 -11.48 12.54
C VAL A 136 -6.25 -12.15 11.86
N SER A 137 -7.27 -12.46 12.67
CA SER A 137 -8.56 -13.00 12.22
C SER A 137 -9.69 -12.21 12.90
N SER A 138 -9.67 -10.89 12.70
CA SER A 138 -10.61 -9.93 13.27
C SER A 138 -11.61 -9.43 12.23
N LEU A 139 -12.66 -8.77 12.72
CA LEU A 139 -13.57 -8.00 11.87
C LEU A 139 -12.86 -6.75 11.36
N VAL A 140 -13.03 -6.48 10.07
CA VAL A 140 -12.45 -5.32 9.38
C VAL A 140 -13.58 -4.42 8.89
N LEU A 141 -13.48 -3.13 9.14
CA LEU A 141 -14.46 -2.16 8.68
C LEU A 141 -14.25 -1.90 7.18
N THR A 142 -15.25 -2.29 6.38
CA THR A 142 -15.21 -2.15 4.92
C THR A 142 -16.37 -1.27 4.45
N SER A 143 -17.60 -1.64 4.79
CA SER A 143 -18.82 -1.02 4.29
C SER A 143 -18.93 -0.99 2.76
N PHE A 144 -18.30 -1.92 2.05
CA PHE A 144 -18.47 -2.15 0.61
C PHE A 144 -18.85 -3.63 0.37
N SER A 145 -19.35 -3.95 -0.84
CA SER A 145 -19.72 -5.33 -1.21
C SER A 145 -18.49 -6.18 -1.54
N ALA A 146 -18.66 -7.48 -1.81
CA ALA A 146 -17.54 -8.32 -2.23
C ALA A 146 -16.89 -7.84 -3.55
N GLU A 147 -17.68 -7.17 -4.37
CA GLU A 147 -17.33 -6.59 -5.66
C GLU A 147 -16.75 -5.16 -5.54
N GLY A 148 -16.50 -4.70 -4.30
CA GLY A 148 -15.93 -3.38 -4.05
C GLY A 148 -16.89 -2.22 -4.29
N GLU A 149 -18.20 -2.48 -4.35
CA GLU A 149 -19.23 -1.47 -4.60
C GLU A 149 -19.77 -0.85 -3.30
N THR A 150 -20.28 0.37 -3.37
CA THR A 150 -20.98 1.00 -2.25
C THR A 150 -22.24 0.21 -1.88
N VAL A 151 -22.37 -0.09 -0.60
CA VAL A 151 -23.60 -0.65 -0.01
C VAL A 151 -24.30 0.41 0.85
N ASP A 152 -25.60 0.23 1.11
CA ASP A 152 -26.26 1.09 2.10
C ASP A 152 -25.66 0.83 3.49
N GLY A 153 -25.33 1.90 4.21
CA GLY A 153 -24.75 1.79 5.54
C GLY A 153 -23.28 2.19 5.67
N GLY A 154 -22.69 2.91 4.71
CA GLY A 154 -21.31 3.41 4.76
C GLY A 154 -20.82 3.88 6.14
N LEU A 155 -19.51 3.79 6.37
CA LEU A 155 -18.89 4.22 7.63
C LEU A 155 -19.33 5.64 8.00
N ALA A 156 -19.43 5.90 9.32
CA ALA A 156 -19.94 7.15 9.89
C ALA A 156 -21.46 7.40 9.82
N LYS A 157 -22.26 6.49 9.26
CA LYS A 157 -23.73 6.64 9.31
C LYS A 157 -24.18 6.71 10.77
N ALA A 158 -25.11 7.65 11.07
CA ALA A 158 -25.53 7.92 12.44
C ALA A 158 -26.18 6.70 13.11
N GLU A 159 -26.92 5.92 12.33
CA GLU A 159 -27.65 4.74 12.78
C GLU A 159 -27.55 3.62 11.73
N GLY A 160 -27.59 2.39 12.20
CA GLY A 160 -27.62 1.19 11.35
C GLY A 160 -26.41 0.30 11.51
N SER A 161 -26.44 -0.80 10.75
CA SER A 161 -25.31 -1.69 10.56
C SER A 161 -24.56 -1.33 9.28
N CYS A 162 -23.25 -1.51 9.28
CA CYS A 162 -22.45 -1.56 8.06
C CYS A 162 -21.95 -2.98 7.82
N PRO A 163 -21.71 -3.34 6.56
CA PRO A 163 -20.91 -4.49 6.24
C PRO A 163 -19.50 -4.41 6.82
N VAL A 164 -19.02 -5.55 7.30
CA VAL A 164 -17.64 -5.75 7.73
C VAL A 164 -17.02 -6.93 6.99
N GLY A 165 -15.74 -6.82 6.72
CA GLY A 165 -14.89 -7.91 6.27
C GLY A 165 -14.41 -8.80 7.42
N LEU A 166 -13.83 -9.95 7.07
CA LEU A 166 -13.04 -10.77 7.99
C LEU A 166 -11.62 -10.93 7.47
N ALA A 167 -10.66 -10.49 8.29
CA ALA A 167 -9.26 -10.82 8.06
C ALA A 167 -9.04 -12.34 8.10
N GLY A 168 -8.10 -12.85 7.29
CA GLY A 168 -7.81 -14.28 7.22
C GLY A 168 -8.74 -15.10 6.32
N HIS A 169 -9.81 -14.50 5.76
CA HIS A 169 -10.67 -15.17 4.80
C HIS A 169 -10.21 -14.91 3.36
N LYS A 170 -10.42 -15.91 2.49
CA LYS A 170 -10.12 -15.81 1.05
C LYS A 170 -11.36 -15.60 0.21
N SER A 171 -12.51 -16.10 0.64
CA SER A 171 -13.78 -15.84 -0.05
C SER A 171 -14.21 -14.39 0.05
N ALA A 172 -15.27 -14.01 -0.68
CA ALA A 172 -16.04 -12.76 -0.54
C ALA A 172 -16.24 -12.23 0.90
N ALA A 173 -16.24 -13.11 1.91
CA ALA A 173 -16.24 -12.75 3.34
C ALA A 173 -15.08 -11.83 3.76
N TRP A 174 -13.97 -11.78 3.01
CA TRP A 174 -12.87 -10.84 3.26
C TRP A 174 -13.37 -9.39 3.17
N ALA A 175 -14.24 -9.09 2.21
CA ALA A 175 -14.82 -7.76 2.02
C ALA A 175 -16.15 -7.60 2.76
N MET A 176 -17.00 -8.63 2.72
CA MET A 176 -18.33 -8.60 3.32
C MET A 176 -18.74 -9.97 3.89
N SER A 177 -18.71 -10.06 5.20
CA SER A 177 -19.09 -11.26 5.96
C SER A 177 -20.45 -11.18 6.64
N GLY A 178 -20.95 -9.96 6.85
CA GLY A 178 -22.20 -9.69 7.55
C GLY A 178 -22.26 -8.27 8.11
N PRO A 179 -23.40 -7.90 8.69
CA PRO A 179 -23.58 -6.60 9.31
C PRO A 179 -22.88 -6.54 10.69
N SER A 180 -22.13 -5.47 10.94
CA SER A 180 -21.71 -5.05 12.29
C SER A 180 -22.28 -3.67 12.63
N TYR A 181 -22.32 -3.34 13.90
CA TYR A 181 -22.82 -2.04 14.35
C TYR A 181 -21.74 -0.98 14.21
N CYS A 182 -22.03 0.07 13.43
CA CYS A 182 -21.12 1.20 13.23
C CYS A 182 -21.88 2.54 13.24
N GLY A 183 -22.98 2.60 14.01
CA GLY A 183 -23.71 3.83 14.32
C GLY A 183 -23.00 4.69 15.38
N SER A 184 -23.12 6.02 15.32
CA SER A 184 -22.39 6.97 16.21
C SER A 184 -23.14 7.29 17.49
N GLY A 185 -24.38 6.80 17.60
CA GLY A 185 -25.31 7.14 18.68
C GLY A 185 -25.08 6.46 20.04
N ARG A 186 -24.03 5.64 20.20
CA ARG A 186 -23.67 5.06 21.51
C ARG A 186 -22.25 5.51 21.81
N GLY A 187 -22.03 6.23 22.90
CA GLY A 187 -20.73 6.77 23.30
C GLY A 187 -19.71 5.71 23.71
N ASP A 188 -19.70 4.57 23.03
CA ASP A 188 -18.75 3.49 23.16
C ASP A 188 -17.68 3.69 22.06
N GLU A 189 -16.41 3.62 22.44
CA GLU A 189 -15.26 3.63 21.54
C GLU A 189 -15.49 2.59 20.43
N ARG A 190 -15.27 3.00 19.18
CA ARG A 190 -15.50 2.11 18.05
C ARG A 190 -14.24 1.32 17.77
N THR A 191 -14.32 0.04 18.03
CA THR A 191 -13.22 -0.88 17.80
C THR A 191 -13.38 -1.57 16.45
N GLY A 192 -12.36 -1.50 15.59
CA GLY A 192 -12.34 -2.23 14.34
C GLY A 192 -11.01 -2.04 13.61
N ALA A 193 -10.64 -3.01 12.79
CA ALA A 193 -9.48 -2.85 11.93
C ALA A 193 -9.88 -2.23 10.59
N LEU A 194 -8.90 -1.73 9.83
CA LEU A 194 -9.05 -1.29 8.44
C LEU A 194 -8.17 -2.15 7.54
N TYR A 195 -8.64 -2.42 6.32
CA TYR A 195 -7.75 -2.83 5.25
C TYR A 195 -7.02 -1.60 4.74
N VAL A 196 -5.71 -1.73 4.57
CA VAL A 196 -4.82 -0.64 4.20
C VAL A 196 -4.00 -1.06 3.01
N VAL A 197 -3.92 -0.21 1.99
CA VAL A 197 -3.20 -0.45 0.74
C VAL A 197 -2.12 0.60 0.53
N SER A 198 -0.99 0.15 -0.03
CA SER A 198 0.11 1.02 -0.44
C SER A 198 -0.27 1.86 -1.68
N PRO A 199 0.47 2.93 -2.00
CA PRO A 199 0.51 3.43 -3.38
C PRO A 199 1.05 2.34 -4.32
N PRO A 200 1.02 2.53 -5.66
CA PRO A 200 1.78 1.66 -6.55
C PRO A 200 3.26 1.69 -6.15
N LEU A 201 3.83 0.53 -5.86
CA LEU A 201 5.22 0.36 -5.48
C LEU A 201 6.01 -0.21 -6.65
N ILE A 202 7.21 0.30 -6.90
CA ILE A 202 8.12 -0.28 -7.89
C ILE A 202 9.27 -0.98 -7.18
N ALA A 203 9.53 -2.24 -7.55
CA ALA A 203 10.66 -2.97 -7.00
C ALA A 203 11.96 -2.26 -7.42
N PRO A 204 12.85 -1.93 -6.46
CA PRO A 204 14.08 -1.21 -6.74
C PRO A 204 14.88 -1.98 -7.78
N GLY A 205 15.44 -1.22 -8.73
CA GLY A 205 16.52 -1.73 -9.58
C GLY A 205 17.58 -2.35 -8.69
N LYS A 206 18.17 -3.49 -9.06
CA LYS A 206 19.47 -3.83 -8.47
C LYS A 206 20.33 -2.58 -8.65
N PRO A 207 21.02 -2.08 -7.61
CA PRO A 207 22.00 -1.04 -7.85
C PRO A 207 22.89 -1.61 -8.95
N GLU A 208 22.86 -1.01 -10.13
CA GLU A 208 23.86 -1.30 -11.14
C GLU A 208 25.14 -1.06 -10.36
N VAL A 209 25.86 -2.15 -10.02
CA VAL A 209 27.20 -2.05 -9.48
C VAL A 209 27.88 -1.18 -10.49
N SER A 210 28.09 0.10 -10.15
CA SER A 210 28.28 1.10 -11.19
C SER A 210 29.41 0.56 -12.03
N GLN A 211 29.19 0.36 -13.33
CA GLN A 211 30.23 -0.26 -14.13
C GLN A 211 31.52 0.56 -13.99
N GLN A 212 31.42 1.84 -13.63
CA GLN A 212 32.52 2.69 -13.15
C GLN A 212 33.28 2.12 -11.94
N ALA A 213 32.65 1.62 -10.88
CA ALA A 213 33.36 1.00 -9.74
C ALA A 213 34.05 -0.32 -10.14
N ALA A 214 33.39 -1.13 -10.98
CA ALA A 214 33.99 -2.37 -11.51
C ALA A 214 35.17 -2.06 -12.48
N ILE A 215 35.03 -1.04 -13.32
CA ILE A 215 36.07 -0.55 -14.23
C ILE A 215 37.22 0.08 -13.43
N MET A 216 36.96 0.85 -12.37
CA MET A 216 37.99 1.44 -11.52
C MET A 216 38.80 0.38 -10.78
N ASN A 217 38.15 -0.66 -10.24
CA ASN A 217 38.86 -1.80 -9.63
C ASN A 217 39.66 -2.59 -10.67
N PHE A 218 39.11 -2.82 -11.87
CA PHE A 218 39.84 -3.48 -12.95
C PHE A 218 41.07 -2.68 -13.41
N LEU A 219 40.93 -1.36 -13.56
CA LEU A 219 42.04 -0.47 -13.95
C LEU A 219 43.12 -0.38 -12.86
N SER A 220 42.75 -0.40 -11.58
CA SER A 220 43.70 -0.38 -10.47
C SER A 220 44.59 -1.64 -10.42
N ASN A 221 44.07 -2.79 -10.87
CA ASN A 221 44.83 -4.05 -10.94
C ASN A 221 45.69 -4.18 -12.21
N LEU A 222 45.49 -3.32 -13.21
CA LEU A 222 46.27 -3.32 -14.45
C LEU A 222 47.47 -2.36 -14.41
N LEU A 223 47.60 -1.54 -13.37
CA LEU A 223 48.77 -0.69 -13.18
C LEU A 223 49.87 -1.52 -12.50
N PRO A 224 50.95 -1.92 -13.21
CA PRO A 224 52.07 -2.55 -12.56
C PRO A 224 52.60 -1.61 -11.49
N THR A 225 52.69 -2.11 -10.25
CA THR A 225 53.41 -1.42 -9.18
C THR A 225 54.80 -1.11 -9.69
N ALA A 226 55.05 0.17 -9.99
CA ALA A 226 56.37 0.65 -10.33
C ALA A 226 57.26 0.37 -9.12
N SER A 227 57.99 -0.73 -9.17
CA SER A 227 59.04 -1.09 -8.23
C SER A 227 60.09 -0.01 -8.32
N GLY A 228 59.97 1.00 -7.46
CA GLY A 228 60.97 2.04 -7.28
C GLY A 228 62.28 1.41 -6.87
N GLY A 229 63.19 1.26 -7.84
CA GLY A 229 64.59 0.97 -7.56
C GLY A 229 65.18 2.15 -6.81
N GLU A 230 65.47 1.93 -5.54
CA GLU A 230 66.18 2.87 -4.67
C GLU A 230 67.62 3.04 -5.19
N PRO A 231 68.07 4.25 -5.54
CA PRO A 231 69.43 4.45 -6.02
C PRO A 231 70.41 4.29 -4.86
N GLN A 232 71.25 3.26 -4.92
CA GLN A 232 72.39 3.13 -4.02
C GLN A 232 73.42 4.23 -4.34
N SER A 233 73.69 5.09 -3.37
CA SER A 233 74.79 6.05 -3.39
C SER A 233 76.07 5.38 -2.88
N GLU A 234 77.12 5.42 -3.70
CA GLU A 234 78.52 5.13 -3.33
C GLU A 234 79.11 6.20 -2.39
#